data_AF-A0A6M5IW29-F1
#
_entry.id   AF-A0A6M5IW29-F1
#
_cell.length_a   1.000
_cell.length_b   1.000
_cell.length_c   1.000
_cell.angle_alpha   90.00
_cell.angle_beta   90.00
_cell.angle_gamma   90.00
#
_symmetry.space_group_name_H-M   'P 1'
#
loop_
_entity.id
_entity.type
_entity.pdbx_description
1 polymer ?
#
loop_
_entity_poly.entity_id
_entity_poly.type
_entity_poly.pdbx_seq_one_letter_code
_entity_poly.pdbx_strand_id
1 'polypeptide(L)'
;MRAVRSVGVRGGGRGWLRAGSAASAPVRVGGWLAGARGRFGRRVPAWMRGRELGRLRLRGLRRGLRLRLLAVVLGGLVVGVLSGCANGAYWAEPGGLGGGSGGSGGSGSASSAAPSPDDDSGSATPGAGPDAGGATGASVDCDPAGATLVSTADELTRALRDAVAGDRIVLADGRYDGTFTATARGTGSAPITLCGSADAVLDGGSTDSGYTLHLDGASRWIVAGLTVTGGQKGVMLDASSHNELRSLTVSGVGDEGVHFRSGSSDNLLADSVIERTGLREPRFGEGVYIGSARSNWCDLTDCDPDASDRNRVTRTTISGTTAEPIDVKEGTTGGELTGNVLDGSALTEADSLIDVKGSDWVVSGNRGTASPGDGAQVHVIDGLGGAGNVFTANRFAIGTDGVAVRLVGDARTAATPSGTRNEVGCDNVASLAGIDAPHALSNVACTPR
;
A
#
# COMPACT_ATOMS: atom_id res chain seq x y z
N MET A 1 14.02 54.18 -45.90
CA MET A 1 14.13 55.36 -45.02
C MET A 1 15.38 55.23 -44.15
N ARG A 2 15.78 56.28 -43.41
CA ARG A 2 17.20 56.57 -43.08
C ARG A 2 17.91 55.61 -42.12
N ALA A 3 19.23 55.49 -42.33
CA ALA A 3 20.22 54.95 -41.39
C ALA A 3 20.86 56.06 -40.52
N VAL A 4 21.70 55.67 -39.55
CA VAL A 4 22.89 56.33 -38.91
C VAL A 4 23.01 55.72 -37.49
N ARG A 5 24.03 54.97 -37.04
CA ARG A 5 25.51 55.09 -36.92
C ARG A 5 26.05 55.99 -35.78
N SER A 6 26.88 55.38 -34.90
CA SER A 6 28.02 55.97 -34.13
C SER A 6 27.69 56.93 -32.95
N VAL A 7 28.50 57.19 -31.91
CA VAL A 7 29.95 56.97 -31.57
C VAL A 7 30.16 56.74 -30.04
N GLY A 8 31.14 55.89 -29.64
CA GLY A 8 32.16 55.99 -28.53
C GLY A 8 31.88 56.61 -27.13
N VAL A 9 32.81 56.70 -26.15
CA VAL A 9 34.28 56.51 -26.08
C VAL A 9 34.74 56.10 -24.64
N ARG A 10 35.79 55.23 -24.57
CA ARG A 10 36.84 54.95 -23.54
C ARG A 10 36.84 55.54 -22.10
N GLY A 11 37.31 54.69 -21.16
CA GLY A 11 38.16 55.01 -19.98
C GLY A 11 38.17 53.86 -18.95
N GLY A 12 39.25 53.48 -18.23
CA GLY A 12 40.68 53.84 -18.26
C GLY A 12 41.39 53.49 -16.93
N GLY A 13 42.52 52.75 -16.94
CA GLY A 13 43.37 52.40 -15.76
C GLY A 13 42.79 51.27 -14.87
N ARG A 14 43.48 50.19 -14.44
CA ARG A 14 44.89 49.87 -14.07
C ARG A 14 45.44 50.57 -12.82
N GLY A 15 45.63 49.79 -11.73
CA GLY A 15 46.95 49.74 -11.08
C GLY A 15 47.05 49.72 -9.54
N TRP A 16 47.64 48.63 -9.03
CA TRP A 16 48.66 48.55 -7.96
C TRP A 16 48.32 48.06 -6.52
N LEU A 17 49.27 47.25 -6.04
CA LEU A 17 49.30 46.47 -4.79
C LEU A 17 50.06 47.16 -3.64
N ARG A 18 49.74 46.78 -2.39
CA ARG A 18 50.63 46.53 -1.22
C ARG A 18 49.72 46.15 -0.02
N ALA A 19 49.88 45.12 0.83
CA ALA A 19 50.99 44.27 1.31
C ALA A 19 51.64 44.72 2.65
N GLY A 20 51.54 43.86 3.69
CA GLY A 20 52.24 43.92 5.01
C GLY A 20 51.32 44.25 6.22
N SER A 21 51.03 43.37 7.20
CA SER A 21 51.87 42.73 8.28
C SER A 21 52.05 43.64 9.53
N ALA A 22 52.03 43.21 10.81
CA ALA A 22 52.16 41.87 11.44
C ALA A 22 51.69 41.82 12.94
N ALA A 23 51.68 40.60 13.54
CA ALA A 23 51.89 40.24 14.97
C ALA A 23 50.80 40.67 16.02
N SER A 24 50.62 40.07 17.22
CA SER A 24 51.34 39.04 18.01
C SER A 24 50.37 38.19 18.87
N ALA A 25 50.85 37.10 19.50
CA ALA A 25 50.05 36.17 20.34
C ALA A 25 50.24 36.40 21.88
N PRO A 26 49.98 35.46 22.84
CA PRO A 26 49.11 35.73 23.99
C PRO A 26 49.81 35.72 25.37
N VAL A 27 49.06 36.04 26.44
CA VAL A 27 49.53 35.93 27.84
C VAL A 27 48.60 35.03 28.68
N ARG A 28 49.19 34.03 29.34
CA ARG A 28 48.61 33.29 30.48
C ARG A 28 49.17 33.88 31.78
N VAL A 29 48.33 33.99 32.82
CA VAL A 29 48.75 33.83 34.23
C VAL A 29 47.62 33.09 34.97
N GLY A 30 47.97 32.06 35.76
CA GLY A 30 47.04 31.34 36.65
C GLY A 30 47.37 31.59 38.11
N GLY A 31 46.44 31.29 39.03
CA GLY A 31 46.60 31.64 40.45
C GLY A 31 45.74 30.86 41.45
N TRP A 32 46.19 29.64 41.77
CA TRP A 32 46.10 28.98 43.10
C TRP A 32 44.76 28.60 43.77
N LEU A 33 44.91 27.68 44.73
CA LEU A 33 43.89 26.83 45.34
C LEU A 33 43.60 27.20 46.82
N ALA A 34 42.49 26.62 47.30
CA ALA A 34 42.23 26.16 48.67
C ALA A 34 41.62 27.11 49.73
N GLY A 35 40.37 26.77 50.11
CA GLY A 35 40.08 26.38 51.50
C GLY A 35 39.37 27.40 52.42
N ALA A 36 38.13 27.06 52.83
CA ALA A 36 37.67 27.22 54.23
C ALA A 36 36.32 26.50 54.45
N ARG A 37 36.14 25.90 55.64
CA ARG A 37 34.84 25.44 56.18
C ARG A 37 34.28 26.53 57.10
N GLY A 38 32.96 26.71 57.18
CA GLY A 38 32.35 27.60 58.19
C GLY A 38 30.83 27.43 58.32
N ARG A 39 30.35 27.18 59.55
CA ARG A 39 28.93 27.18 59.96
C ARG A 39 28.53 28.53 60.58
N PHE A 40 27.27 28.62 61.01
CA PHE A 40 26.58 29.72 61.73
C PHE A 40 26.03 30.85 60.83
N GLY A 41 24.84 31.43 61.06
CA GLY A 41 23.73 30.99 61.93
C GLY A 41 22.79 32.13 62.40
N ARG A 42 21.46 31.92 62.31
CA ARG A 42 20.32 32.59 63.03
C ARG A 42 20.27 34.16 63.04
N ARG A 43 19.15 34.83 62.73
CA ARG A 43 17.95 35.05 63.60
C ARG A 43 16.83 35.82 62.82
N VAL A 44 15.56 35.38 62.69
CA VAL A 44 14.27 35.61 63.48
C VAL A 44 13.78 37.10 63.62
N PRO A 45 12.46 37.46 63.84
CA PRO A 45 11.23 37.22 63.03
C PRO A 45 10.08 38.30 63.16
N ALA A 46 8.83 37.92 62.77
CA ALA A 46 7.47 38.27 63.29
C ALA A 46 6.54 38.87 62.22
N TRP A 47 5.22 38.58 62.07
CA TRP A 47 4.09 38.23 62.97
C TRP A 47 3.08 37.29 62.23
N MET A 48 1.88 36.89 62.70
CA MET A 48 1.38 36.28 63.95
C MET A 48 -0.14 35.92 63.77
N ARG A 49 -0.61 34.73 64.24
CA ARG A 49 -2.04 34.26 64.30
C ARG A 49 -2.71 33.85 62.95
N GLY A 50 -3.59 32.83 62.85
CA GLY A 50 -3.87 31.68 63.72
C GLY A 50 -5.35 31.20 63.79
N ARG A 51 -5.60 29.88 63.59
CA ARG A 51 -6.81 29.07 63.97
C ARG A 51 -8.11 29.33 63.15
N GLU A 52 -9.10 28.41 62.99
CA GLU A 52 -9.28 27.02 63.48
C GLU A 52 -10.15 26.11 62.56
N LEU A 53 -10.63 24.96 63.10
CA LEU A 53 -11.12 23.74 62.42
C LEU A 53 -12.58 23.75 61.89
N GLY A 54 -12.85 22.93 60.87
CA GLY A 54 -14.21 22.52 60.43
C GLY A 54 -14.19 21.24 59.57
N ARG A 55 -15.14 20.30 59.77
CA ARG A 55 -15.12 18.93 59.19
C ARG A 55 -16.06 18.79 57.98
N LEU A 56 -15.75 17.93 56.99
CA LEU A 56 -16.74 17.02 56.34
C LEU A 56 -16.15 15.92 55.40
N ARG A 57 -16.25 14.67 55.88
CA ARG A 57 -16.45 13.35 55.22
C ARG A 57 -15.97 13.01 53.77
N LEU A 58 -15.03 12.05 53.72
CA LEU A 58 -15.14 10.70 53.12
C LEU A 58 -15.76 10.49 51.71
N ARG A 59 -14.89 10.14 50.73
CA ARG A 59 -14.99 9.12 49.65
C ARG A 59 -13.72 9.27 48.78
N GLY A 60 -13.01 8.26 48.29
CA GLY A 60 -12.99 6.83 48.53
C GLY A 60 -11.82 6.23 47.74
N LEU A 61 -10.78 5.72 48.41
CA LEU A 61 -9.52 5.32 47.76
C LEU A 61 -9.63 3.91 47.16
N ARG A 62 -9.52 3.74 45.83
CA ARG A 62 -9.26 2.43 45.19
C ARG A 62 -8.31 2.56 43.99
N ARG A 63 -7.05 2.18 44.20
CA ARG A 63 -6.13 1.80 43.11
C ARG A 63 -6.54 0.42 42.60
N GLY A 64 -6.85 0.31 41.31
CA GLY A 64 -7.20 -0.95 40.67
C GLY A 64 -5.96 -1.70 40.18
N LEU A 65 -5.46 -2.66 40.97
CA LEU A 65 -4.47 -3.63 40.52
C LEU A 65 -5.16 -4.61 39.54
N ARG A 66 -4.90 -4.51 38.24
CA ARG A 66 -5.37 -5.52 37.27
C ARG A 66 -4.40 -6.70 37.25
N LEU A 67 -4.77 -7.77 37.96
CA LEU A 67 -4.14 -9.08 37.81
C LEU A 67 -4.32 -9.56 36.37
N ARG A 68 -3.24 -10.03 35.75
CA ARG A 68 -3.31 -10.88 34.55
C ARG A 68 -3.84 -12.25 34.98
N LEU A 69 -4.98 -12.67 34.47
CA LEU A 69 -5.42 -14.06 34.53
C LEU A 69 -5.03 -14.74 33.22
N LEU A 70 -4.06 -15.66 33.29
CA LEU A 70 -3.87 -16.66 32.24
C LEU A 70 -5.09 -17.58 32.27
N ALA A 71 -5.81 -17.67 31.15
CA ALA A 71 -6.72 -18.78 30.90
C ALA A 71 -5.92 -19.92 30.25
N VAL A 72 -5.42 -20.85 31.07
CA VAL A 72 -4.93 -22.14 30.59
C VAL A 72 -6.14 -23.02 30.32
N VAL A 73 -6.35 -23.41 29.06
CA VAL A 73 -7.28 -24.49 28.68
C VAL A 73 -6.44 -25.63 28.12
N LEU A 74 -6.46 -26.78 28.80
CA LEU A 74 -5.61 -27.92 28.46
C LEU A 74 -6.38 -29.21 28.73
N GLY A 75 -6.68 -29.95 27.65
CA GLY A 75 -7.38 -31.25 27.67
C GLY A 75 -8.90 -31.15 27.89
N GLY A 76 -9.76 -31.82 27.12
CA GLY A 76 -9.52 -32.66 25.94
C GLY A 76 -10.53 -33.80 25.87
N LEU A 77 -11.00 -34.17 24.67
CA LEU A 77 -11.57 -35.49 24.44
C LEU A 77 -11.46 -35.88 22.97
N VAL A 78 -10.73 -36.97 22.69
CA VAL A 78 -10.81 -37.68 21.42
C VAL A 78 -11.88 -38.75 21.57
N VAL A 79 -12.94 -38.67 20.76
CA VAL A 79 -13.80 -39.82 20.45
C VAL A 79 -14.01 -39.82 18.95
N GLY A 80 -13.37 -40.76 18.26
CA GLY A 80 -13.62 -41.00 16.85
C GLY A 80 -14.89 -41.84 16.67
N VAL A 81 -15.75 -41.43 15.73
CA VAL A 81 -16.75 -42.31 15.13
C VAL A 81 -16.61 -42.20 13.61
N LEU A 82 -16.10 -43.26 13.00
CA LEU A 82 -16.19 -43.47 11.57
C LEU A 82 -17.61 -43.92 11.22
N SER A 83 -18.30 -43.18 10.37
CA SER A 83 -19.23 -43.76 9.39
C SER A 83 -19.49 -42.76 8.28
N GLY A 84 -19.18 -43.11 7.04
CA GLY A 84 -19.57 -42.30 5.88
C GLY A 84 -20.96 -42.65 5.38
N CYS A 85 -21.59 -41.76 4.61
CA CYS A 85 -22.34 -42.11 3.40
C CYS A 85 -22.72 -40.84 2.61
N ALA A 86 -22.75 -41.01 1.30
CA ALA A 86 -22.92 -40.01 0.26
C ALA A 86 -24.29 -39.30 0.19
N ASN A 87 -24.33 -38.24 -0.62
CA ASN A 87 -25.51 -37.54 -1.18
C ASN A 87 -26.35 -36.74 -0.15
N GLY A 88 -26.88 -35.56 -0.47
CA GLY A 88 -26.82 -34.75 -1.69
C GLY A 88 -28.05 -33.82 -1.78
N ALA A 89 -28.05 -32.93 -2.77
CA ALA A 89 -29.25 -32.37 -3.42
C ALA A 89 -30.25 -31.49 -2.62
N TYR A 90 -30.38 -30.24 -3.09
CA TYR A 90 -31.62 -29.45 -3.29
C TYR A 90 -32.57 -29.13 -2.12
N TRP A 91 -32.83 -27.83 -1.96
CA TRP A 91 -34.16 -27.31 -1.63
C TRP A 91 -34.55 -26.19 -2.61
N ALA A 92 -35.65 -26.40 -3.32
CA ALA A 92 -36.30 -25.39 -4.17
C ALA A 92 -37.81 -25.70 -4.24
N GLU A 93 -38.62 -24.67 -4.51
CA GLU A 93 -40.05 -24.72 -4.86
C GLU A 93 -41.02 -25.09 -3.69
N PRO A 94 -42.24 -24.48 -3.65
CA PRO A 94 -43.28 -24.79 -4.62
C PRO A 94 -44.06 -23.60 -5.23
N GLY A 95 -44.07 -23.52 -6.57
CA GLY A 95 -45.23 -23.99 -7.36
C GLY A 95 -46.28 -22.96 -7.83
N GLY A 96 -46.55 -22.91 -9.14
CA GLY A 96 -47.54 -21.99 -9.76
C GLY A 96 -47.99 -22.32 -11.19
N LEU A 97 -48.72 -23.44 -11.33
CA LEU A 97 -49.57 -23.94 -12.45
C LEU A 97 -49.79 -23.15 -13.77
N GLY A 98 -49.72 -23.88 -14.90
CA GLY A 98 -50.39 -23.59 -16.19
C GLY A 98 -49.49 -23.84 -17.42
N GLY A 99 -49.86 -24.55 -18.50
CA GLY A 99 -51.11 -25.24 -18.83
C GLY A 99 -51.56 -24.95 -20.27
N GLY A 100 -51.06 -25.67 -21.29
CA GLY A 100 -51.48 -25.50 -22.71
C GLY A 100 -50.63 -26.31 -23.71
N SER A 101 -51.22 -26.79 -24.81
CA SER A 101 -50.70 -27.93 -25.61
C SER A 101 -50.78 -27.77 -27.14
N GLY A 102 -49.81 -28.36 -27.86
CA GLY A 102 -49.87 -28.68 -29.30
C GLY A 102 -49.38 -27.57 -30.26
N GLY A 103 -48.85 -27.86 -31.46
CA GLY A 103 -48.50 -29.15 -32.07
C GLY A 103 -47.95 -29.03 -33.51
N SER A 104 -46.89 -29.79 -33.81
CA SER A 104 -46.42 -30.34 -35.12
C SER A 104 -46.66 -29.65 -36.49
N GLY A 105 -45.57 -29.50 -37.26
CA GLY A 105 -45.51 -29.50 -38.75
C GLY A 105 -45.54 -28.13 -39.45
N GLY A 106 -44.89 -27.88 -40.60
CA GLY A 106 -43.89 -28.70 -41.34
C GLY A 106 -43.61 -28.19 -42.78
N SER A 107 -42.33 -28.10 -43.15
CA SER A 107 -41.75 -28.28 -44.50
C SER A 107 -41.92 -27.23 -45.66
N GLY A 108 -40.81 -27.03 -46.40
CA GLY A 108 -40.73 -26.42 -47.76
C GLY A 108 -39.98 -25.07 -47.81
N SER A 109 -38.71 -24.95 -48.25
CA SER A 109 -38.14 -25.09 -49.63
C SER A 109 -38.42 -23.88 -50.54
N ALA A 110 -37.49 -23.32 -51.35
CA ALA A 110 -36.05 -23.58 -51.58
C ALA A 110 -35.38 -22.45 -52.42
N SER A 111 -34.10 -22.63 -52.78
CA SER A 111 -33.36 -22.00 -53.92
C SER A 111 -32.84 -20.57 -53.70
N SER A 112 -31.61 -20.15 -54.06
CA SER A 112 -30.41 -20.77 -54.72
C SER A 112 -29.14 -19.99 -54.26
N ALA A 113 -27.87 -20.29 -54.56
CA ALA A 113 -27.15 -21.32 -55.33
C ALA A 113 -25.67 -21.42 -54.82
N ALA A 114 -24.81 -22.21 -55.50
CA ALA A 114 -23.33 -22.18 -55.43
C ALA A 114 -22.77 -22.33 -56.88
N PRO A 115 -21.46 -22.09 -57.18
CA PRO A 115 -20.37 -22.99 -56.75
C PRO A 115 -19.01 -22.33 -56.39
N SER A 116 -18.11 -23.13 -55.82
CA SER A 116 -16.67 -22.90 -55.59
C SER A 116 -15.81 -23.53 -56.73
N PRO A 117 -14.46 -23.63 -56.69
CA PRO A 117 -13.45 -23.06 -55.78
C PRO A 117 -12.28 -22.35 -56.53
N ASP A 118 -11.24 -21.91 -55.80
CA ASP A 118 -9.81 -22.26 -56.05
C ASP A 118 -8.87 -21.55 -55.04
N ASP A 119 -7.78 -22.23 -54.67
CA ASP A 119 -6.72 -21.76 -53.77
C ASP A 119 -5.68 -20.88 -54.50
N ASP A 120 -5.18 -19.83 -53.84
CA ASP A 120 -3.73 -19.52 -53.90
C ASP A 120 -3.24 -18.78 -52.63
N SER A 121 -1.98 -19.01 -52.27
CA SER A 121 -1.35 -18.54 -51.03
C SER A 121 -0.80 -17.11 -51.16
N GLY A 122 -1.51 -16.14 -50.57
CA GLY A 122 -1.06 -14.74 -50.48
C GLY A 122 -0.72 -14.33 -49.05
N SER A 123 0.55 -14.47 -48.64
CA SER A 123 1.06 -13.93 -47.37
C SER A 123 1.00 -12.40 -47.36
N ALA A 124 0.00 -11.83 -46.68
CA ALA A 124 -0.13 -10.39 -46.47
C ALA A 124 -0.28 -10.06 -44.98
N THR A 125 0.76 -9.44 -44.41
CA THR A 125 0.72 -8.88 -43.04
C THR A 125 0.18 -7.45 -43.09
N PRO A 126 -0.98 -7.19 -42.47
CA PRO A 126 -1.22 -5.91 -41.80
C PRO A 126 -1.89 -6.11 -40.43
N GLY A 127 -1.58 -5.32 -39.40
CA GLY A 127 -0.59 -4.26 -39.31
C GLY A 127 -0.21 -4.02 -37.85
N ALA A 128 0.71 -3.09 -37.61
CA ALA A 128 1.06 -2.71 -36.24
C ALA A 128 -0.19 -2.27 -35.48
N GLY A 129 -0.50 -2.97 -34.37
CA GLY A 129 -1.40 -2.43 -33.36
C GLY A 129 -0.81 -1.12 -32.83
N PRO A 130 -1.65 -0.16 -32.38
CA PRO A 130 -1.14 1.10 -31.85
C PRO A 130 -0.19 0.80 -30.70
N ASP A 131 1.01 1.36 -30.76
CA ASP A 131 2.01 1.21 -29.71
C ASP A 131 1.35 1.48 -28.35
N ALA A 132 1.31 0.46 -27.51
CA ALA A 132 1.03 0.64 -26.10
C ALA A 132 2.15 1.55 -25.59
N GLY A 133 1.84 2.84 -25.48
CA GLY A 133 2.79 3.89 -25.13
C GLY A 133 3.36 3.61 -23.76
N GLY A 134 4.46 2.86 -23.74
CA GLY A 134 5.18 2.53 -22.54
C GLY A 134 5.67 3.82 -21.93
N ALA A 135 4.93 4.29 -20.92
CA ALA A 135 5.47 5.22 -19.95
C ALA A 135 6.62 4.48 -19.27
N THR A 136 7.81 4.62 -19.85
CA THR A 136 9.07 4.19 -19.26
C THR A 136 9.10 4.76 -17.85
N GLY A 137 8.99 3.90 -16.84
CA GLY A 137 9.02 4.31 -15.45
C GLY A 137 10.26 5.19 -15.26
N ALA A 138 10.06 6.45 -14.89
CA ALA A 138 11.16 7.38 -14.76
C ALA A 138 12.12 6.84 -13.70
N SER A 139 13.32 6.47 -14.12
CA SER A 139 14.35 5.95 -13.22
C SER A 139 14.62 6.99 -12.14
N VAL A 140 14.49 6.61 -10.87
CA VAL A 140 14.79 7.50 -9.75
C VAL A 140 16.28 7.86 -9.80
N ASP A 141 16.57 9.16 -9.70
CA ASP A 141 17.94 9.65 -9.65
C ASP A 141 18.59 9.30 -8.29
N CYS A 142 19.44 8.27 -8.34
CA CYS A 142 20.21 7.78 -7.20
C CYS A 142 21.68 8.23 -7.25
N ASP A 143 22.01 9.30 -7.99
CA ASP A 143 23.39 9.79 -8.09
C ASP A 143 23.95 10.11 -6.69
N PRO A 144 25.08 9.49 -6.28
CA PRO A 144 25.74 9.74 -5.00
C PRO A 144 26.35 11.15 -4.88
N ALA A 145 26.46 11.92 -5.97
CA ALA A 145 27.00 13.27 -5.95
C ALA A 145 26.16 14.20 -5.06
N GLY A 146 26.73 14.61 -3.91
CA GLY A 146 26.05 15.46 -2.92
C GLY A 146 25.07 14.71 -2.01
N ALA A 147 25.02 13.38 -2.08
CA ALA A 147 24.20 12.55 -1.20
C ALA A 147 24.89 12.21 0.14
N THR A 148 24.07 11.90 1.15
CA THR A 148 24.50 11.21 2.36
C THR A 148 24.68 9.73 2.02
N LEU A 149 25.94 9.29 1.93
CA LEU A 149 26.26 7.87 1.72
C LEU A 149 26.14 7.10 3.04
N VAL A 150 25.46 5.97 2.99
CA VAL A 150 25.12 5.14 4.15
C VAL A 150 25.53 3.70 3.88
N SER A 151 26.27 3.09 4.82
CA SER A 151 26.85 1.74 4.67
C SER A 151 26.54 0.78 5.82
N THR A 152 25.85 1.26 6.85
CA THR A 152 25.48 0.49 8.05
C THR A 152 24.06 0.85 8.53
N ALA A 153 23.40 -0.08 9.23
CA ALA A 153 22.09 0.15 9.87
C ALA A 153 22.13 1.35 10.84
N ASP A 154 23.26 1.52 11.51
CA ASP A 154 23.54 2.57 12.47
C ASP A 154 23.62 3.96 11.80
N GLU A 155 24.21 4.04 10.60
CA GLU A 155 24.21 5.24 9.75
C GLU A 155 22.82 5.52 9.18
N LEU A 156 22.10 4.50 8.70
CA LEU A 156 20.75 4.64 8.17
C LEU A 156 19.80 5.22 9.22
N THR A 157 19.82 4.67 10.44
CA THR A 157 18.99 5.17 11.56
C THR A 157 19.25 6.65 11.87
N ARG A 158 20.51 7.11 11.77
CA ARG A 158 20.86 8.53 11.95
C ARG A 158 20.39 9.36 10.76
N ALA A 159 20.63 8.90 9.54
CA ALA A 159 20.24 9.61 8.32
C ALA A 159 18.72 9.83 8.24
N LEU A 160 17.90 8.81 8.55
CA LEU A 160 16.43 8.95 8.56
C LEU A 160 15.92 9.90 9.66
N ARG A 161 16.56 9.90 10.84
CA ARG A 161 16.23 10.79 11.95
C ARG A 161 16.59 12.25 11.65
N ASP A 162 17.73 12.47 11.00
CA ASP A 162 18.29 13.81 10.75
C ASP A 162 17.83 14.41 9.40
N ALA A 163 17.08 13.64 8.60
CA ALA A 163 16.65 14.02 7.25
C ALA A 163 15.80 15.29 7.21
N VAL A 164 16.07 16.14 6.21
CA VAL A 164 15.30 17.34 5.87
C VAL A 164 14.89 17.35 4.38
N ALA A 165 13.96 18.23 4.03
CA ALA A 165 13.44 18.34 2.67
C ALA A 165 14.56 18.60 1.63
N GLY A 166 14.67 17.73 0.62
CA GLY A 166 15.70 17.78 -0.41
C GLY A 166 16.91 16.85 -0.16
N ASP A 167 17.00 16.22 1.01
CA ASP A 167 18.09 15.27 1.29
C ASP A 167 18.01 14.03 0.40
N ARG A 168 19.18 13.51 0.04
CA ARG A 168 19.36 12.23 -0.65
C ARG A 168 20.22 11.31 0.21
N ILE A 169 19.67 10.16 0.56
CA ILE A 169 20.30 9.10 1.35
C ILE A 169 20.53 7.93 0.40
N VAL A 170 21.78 7.62 0.11
CA VAL A 170 22.17 6.52 -0.80
C VAL A 170 22.76 5.39 0.03
N LEU A 171 22.10 4.24 0.00
CA LEU A 171 22.56 2.99 0.58
C LEU A 171 23.63 2.35 -0.32
N ALA A 172 24.74 1.95 0.28
CA ALA A 172 25.63 0.96 -0.32
C ALA A 172 24.98 -0.43 -0.28
N ASP A 173 25.36 -1.30 -1.22
CA ASP A 173 24.96 -2.71 -1.21
C ASP A 173 25.45 -3.38 0.08
N GLY A 174 24.58 -4.17 0.72
CA GLY A 174 24.82 -4.71 2.04
C GLY A 174 23.54 -4.93 2.84
N ARG A 175 23.70 -5.55 4.01
CA ARG A 175 22.60 -5.89 4.92
C ARG A 175 22.52 -4.89 6.07
N TYR A 176 21.33 -4.38 6.29
CA TYR A 176 20.99 -3.41 7.32
C TYR A 176 20.03 -4.09 8.30
N ASP A 177 20.57 -4.76 9.32
CA ASP A 177 19.77 -5.43 10.34
C ASP A 177 19.13 -4.40 11.29
N GLY A 178 17.80 -4.37 11.36
CA GLY A 178 17.03 -3.49 12.23
C GLY A 178 15.68 -3.03 11.66
N THR A 179 14.95 -2.24 12.46
CA THR A 179 13.72 -1.56 12.04
C THR A 179 14.00 -0.09 11.78
N PHE A 180 13.59 0.43 10.63
CA PHE A 180 13.95 1.78 10.18
C PHE A 180 12.72 2.67 10.08
N THR A 181 12.72 3.81 10.78
CA THR A 181 11.59 4.76 10.80
C THR A 181 11.97 6.09 10.18
N ALA A 182 11.18 6.54 9.21
CA ALA A 182 11.26 7.84 8.57
C ALA A 182 10.07 8.71 9.02
N THR A 183 10.34 9.88 9.59
CA THR A 183 9.30 10.81 10.11
C THR A 183 9.36 12.22 9.49
N ALA A 184 10.42 12.51 8.73
CA ALA A 184 10.59 13.82 8.11
C ALA A 184 9.58 14.04 6.97
N ARG A 185 9.36 15.32 6.62
CA ARG A 185 8.48 15.72 5.53
C ARG A 185 9.27 16.53 4.50
N GLY A 186 9.33 16.03 3.27
CA GLY A 186 9.80 16.78 2.11
C GLY A 186 8.77 17.80 1.63
N THR A 187 9.04 18.40 0.47
CA THR A 187 8.11 19.30 -0.22
C THR A 187 7.95 18.88 -1.68
N GLY A 188 6.93 19.39 -2.37
CA GLY A 188 6.71 19.08 -3.80
C GLY A 188 7.87 19.47 -4.72
N SER A 189 8.72 20.42 -4.32
CA SER A 189 9.93 20.84 -5.06
C SER A 189 11.24 20.28 -4.48
N ALA A 190 11.19 19.65 -3.32
CA ALA A 190 12.35 19.09 -2.62
C ALA A 190 11.88 17.85 -1.83
N PRO A 191 11.61 16.73 -2.51
CA PRO A 191 11.33 15.45 -1.84
C PRO A 191 12.56 14.95 -1.09
N ILE A 192 12.37 14.03 -0.15
CA ILE A 192 13.46 13.33 0.54
C ILE A 192 13.65 12.00 -0.19
N THR A 193 14.88 11.66 -0.59
CA THR A 193 15.15 10.42 -1.33
C THR A 193 15.91 9.43 -0.45
N LEU A 194 15.39 8.20 -0.33
CA LEU A 194 16.12 7.05 0.19
C LEU A 194 16.26 6.04 -0.95
N CYS A 195 17.49 5.72 -1.38
CA CYS A 195 17.68 4.81 -2.50
C CYS A 195 18.90 3.92 -2.37
N GLY A 196 18.87 2.79 -3.08
CA GLY A 196 19.95 1.81 -3.17
C GLY A 196 19.74 0.91 -4.38
N SER A 197 20.50 -0.18 -4.46
CA SER A 197 20.20 -1.31 -5.35
C SER A 197 19.38 -2.37 -4.62
N ALA A 198 18.94 -3.42 -5.32
CA ALA A 198 18.26 -4.55 -4.69
C ALA A 198 19.17 -5.31 -3.70
N ASP A 199 20.50 -5.15 -3.80
CA ASP A 199 21.49 -5.71 -2.86
C ASP A 199 21.65 -4.85 -1.60
N ALA A 200 21.01 -3.67 -1.51
CA ALA A 200 20.81 -2.93 -0.26
C ALA A 200 19.56 -3.48 0.46
N VAL A 201 19.78 -4.38 1.42
CA VAL A 201 18.73 -5.16 2.09
C VAL A 201 18.47 -4.63 3.50
N LEU A 202 17.30 -4.06 3.73
CA LEU A 202 16.78 -3.79 5.08
C LEU A 202 16.17 -5.08 5.63
N ASP A 203 16.63 -5.58 6.78
CA ASP A 203 16.05 -6.76 7.45
C ASP A 203 15.55 -6.44 8.87
N GLY A 204 14.24 -6.52 9.08
CA GLY A 204 13.60 -6.39 10.39
C GLY A 204 13.85 -7.59 11.33
N GLY A 205 14.41 -8.67 10.82
CA GLY A 205 14.72 -9.88 11.57
C GLY A 205 13.49 -10.77 11.73
N SER A 206 13.08 -11.05 12.99
CA SER A 206 11.98 -11.98 13.25
C SER A 206 10.68 -11.51 12.60
N THR A 207 9.97 -12.45 11.97
CA THR A 207 8.62 -12.24 11.44
C THR A 207 7.57 -12.01 12.54
N ASP A 208 7.90 -12.21 13.82
CA ASP A 208 6.94 -12.13 14.93
C ASP A 208 6.47 -10.70 15.26
N SER A 209 7.30 -9.67 15.00
CA SER A 209 7.04 -8.30 15.46
C SER A 209 7.74 -7.22 14.63
N GLY A 210 7.26 -5.98 14.72
CA GLY A 210 7.92 -4.79 14.18
C GLY A 210 7.69 -4.58 12.68
N TYR A 211 8.06 -3.39 12.20
CA TYR A 211 7.96 -3.01 10.79
C TYR A 211 9.40 -2.79 10.29
N THR A 212 9.79 -3.40 9.18
CA THR A 212 11.17 -3.28 8.69
C THR A 212 11.46 -1.86 8.19
N LEU A 213 10.54 -1.29 7.42
CA LEU A 213 10.53 0.13 7.07
C LEU A 213 9.19 0.77 7.48
N HIS A 214 9.24 1.87 8.22
CA HIS A 214 8.05 2.60 8.67
C HIS A 214 8.13 4.07 8.27
N LEU A 215 7.18 4.52 7.46
CA LEU A 215 6.91 5.93 7.19
C LEU A 215 5.82 6.37 8.17
N ASP A 216 6.20 7.20 9.15
CA ASP A 216 5.34 7.63 10.26
C ASP A 216 5.14 9.15 10.23
N GLY A 217 3.97 9.58 9.77
CA GLY A 217 3.71 10.97 9.42
C GLY A 217 4.56 11.49 8.25
N ALA A 218 5.25 10.62 7.53
CA ALA A 218 6.20 10.99 6.48
C ALA A 218 5.48 11.52 5.23
N SER A 219 6.08 12.49 4.55
CA SER A 219 5.51 13.01 3.30
C SER A 219 6.57 13.40 2.29
N ARG A 220 6.26 13.23 1.00
CA ARG A 220 7.15 13.54 -0.13
C ARG A 220 8.50 12.80 -0.02
N TRP A 221 8.47 11.55 0.43
CA TRP A 221 9.60 10.63 0.28
C TRP A 221 9.57 9.95 -1.08
N ILE A 222 10.75 9.67 -1.63
CA ILE A 222 10.96 8.73 -2.73
C ILE A 222 11.84 7.61 -2.16
N VAL A 223 11.29 6.41 -2.00
CA VAL A 223 12.01 5.22 -1.57
C VAL A 223 12.21 4.31 -2.78
N ALA A 224 13.46 4.05 -3.18
CA ALA A 224 13.75 3.45 -4.48
C ALA A 224 14.81 2.34 -4.48
N GLY A 225 14.54 1.28 -5.25
CA GLY A 225 15.51 0.26 -5.66
C GLY A 225 15.90 -0.79 -4.62
N LEU A 226 15.63 -0.55 -3.32
CA LEU A 226 16.09 -1.37 -2.21
C LEU A 226 15.23 -2.62 -1.94
N THR A 227 15.78 -3.57 -1.18
CA THR A 227 15.08 -4.75 -0.68
C THR A 227 14.66 -4.58 0.78
N VAL A 228 13.47 -5.06 1.13
CA VAL A 228 12.89 -5.09 2.47
C VAL A 228 12.51 -6.53 2.82
N THR A 229 13.01 -7.06 3.94
CA THR A 229 12.75 -8.43 4.38
C THR A 229 12.59 -8.53 5.90
N GLY A 230 12.11 -9.68 6.38
CA GLY A 230 11.83 -9.92 7.79
C GLY A 230 10.80 -8.98 8.39
N GLY A 231 10.71 -8.97 9.72
CA GLY A 231 9.72 -8.17 10.45
C GLY A 231 8.28 -8.72 10.33
N GLN A 232 7.39 -8.25 11.21
CA GLN A 232 5.96 -8.58 11.10
C GLN A 232 5.35 -7.93 9.85
N LYS A 233 5.71 -6.70 9.53
CA LYS A 233 5.22 -5.99 8.33
C LYS A 233 6.40 -5.45 7.54
N GLY A 234 6.34 -5.52 6.21
CA GLY A 234 7.45 -5.07 5.35
C GLY A 234 7.62 -3.56 5.36
N VAL A 235 6.76 -2.87 4.60
CA VAL A 235 6.72 -1.40 4.52
C VAL A 235 5.40 -0.88 5.07
N MET A 236 5.47 -0.18 6.19
CA MET A 236 4.32 0.42 6.86
C MET A 236 4.26 1.92 6.55
N LEU A 237 3.08 2.44 6.23
CA LEU A 237 2.79 3.87 6.15
C LEU A 237 1.66 4.20 7.13
N ASP A 238 1.93 5.02 8.13
CA ASP A 238 0.92 5.62 9.02
C ASP A 238 0.87 7.13 8.83
N ALA A 239 -0.33 7.69 8.67
CA ALA A 239 -0.58 9.13 8.48
C ALA A 239 0.36 9.83 7.45
N SER A 240 0.75 9.08 6.41
CA SER A 240 1.83 9.43 5.50
C SER A 240 1.32 9.65 4.08
N SER A 241 1.70 10.76 3.45
CA SER A 241 1.09 11.20 2.18
C SER A 241 2.08 11.65 1.11
N HIS A 242 1.71 11.44 -0.15
CA HIS A 242 2.51 11.82 -1.32
C HIS A 242 3.92 11.19 -1.37
N ASN A 243 4.06 9.98 -0.85
CA ASN A 243 5.30 9.22 -0.92
C ASN A 243 5.29 8.31 -2.16
N GLU A 244 6.46 8.04 -2.71
CA GLU A 244 6.66 7.16 -3.87
C GLU A 244 7.58 6.00 -3.47
N LEU A 245 7.04 4.77 -3.51
CA LEU A 245 7.76 3.52 -3.34
C LEU A 245 7.99 2.92 -4.72
N ARG A 246 9.25 2.82 -5.17
CA ARG A 246 9.58 2.47 -6.56
C ARG A 246 10.62 1.36 -6.65
N SER A 247 10.37 0.36 -7.48
CA SER A 247 11.33 -0.73 -7.74
C SER A 247 11.86 -1.39 -6.46
N LEU A 248 10.98 -1.54 -5.47
CA LEU A 248 11.31 -2.24 -4.23
C LEU A 248 11.14 -3.75 -4.42
N THR A 249 11.92 -4.54 -3.67
CA THR A 249 11.63 -5.95 -3.45
C THR A 249 11.21 -6.13 -2.00
N VAL A 250 9.96 -6.48 -1.71
CA VAL A 250 9.47 -6.79 -0.37
C VAL A 250 9.24 -8.28 -0.27
N SER A 251 10.01 -8.98 0.57
CA SER A 251 10.02 -10.45 0.55
C SER A 251 10.20 -11.07 1.93
N GLY A 252 9.36 -12.04 2.29
CA GLY A 252 9.55 -12.83 3.51
C GLY A 252 9.21 -12.11 4.81
N VAL A 253 7.98 -11.64 4.90
CA VAL A 253 7.43 -10.88 6.04
C VAL A 253 6.39 -11.72 6.81
N GLY A 254 6.16 -11.41 8.08
CA GLY A 254 5.26 -12.19 8.93
C GLY A 254 3.77 -12.07 8.55
N ASP A 255 3.34 -10.86 8.25
CA ASP A 255 1.98 -10.50 7.87
C ASP A 255 2.04 -9.91 6.45
N GLU A 256 1.61 -8.65 6.27
CA GLU A 256 1.44 -7.98 4.99
C GLU A 256 2.72 -7.31 4.47
N GLY A 257 2.84 -7.27 3.15
CA GLY A 257 4.01 -6.70 2.44
C GLY A 257 4.09 -5.18 2.58
N VAL A 258 3.09 -4.46 2.05
CA VAL A 258 3.02 -3.00 2.09
C VAL A 258 1.65 -2.54 2.59
N HIS A 259 1.61 -1.67 3.60
CA HIS A 259 0.37 -1.22 4.23
C HIS A 259 0.25 0.31 4.24
N PHE A 260 -0.81 0.85 3.61
CA PHE A 260 -1.20 2.26 3.68
C PHE A 260 -2.32 2.44 4.71
N ARG A 261 -2.00 3.00 5.89
CA ARG A 261 -2.89 3.03 7.06
C ARG A 261 -3.04 4.43 7.66
N SER A 262 -4.04 4.60 8.50
CA SER A 262 -4.21 5.77 9.37
C SER A 262 -4.31 7.08 8.58
N GLY A 263 -5.07 7.08 7.49
CA GLY A 263 -5.25 8.21 6.57
C GLY A 263 -4.10 8.42 5.57
N SER A 264 -3.19 7.45 5.42
CA SER A 264 -2.07 7.56 4.48
C SER A 264 -2.57 7.67 3.04
N SER A 265 -2.42 8.85 2.43
CA SER A 265 -3.13 9.21 1.19
C SER A 265 -2.23 9.70 0.06
N ASP A 266 -2.70 9.60 -1.18
CA ASP A 266 -2.04 10.13 -2.38
C ASP A 266 -0.61 9.57 -2.59
N ASN A 267 -0.33 8.36 -2.10
CA ASN A 267 0.95 7.67 -2.28
C ASN A 267 0.97 6.80 -3.54
N LEU A 268 2.16 6.43 -4.00
CA LEU A 268 2.39 5.55 -5.14
C LEU A 268 3.28 4.37 -4.74
N LEU A 269 2.83 3.15 -5.01
CA LEU A 269 3.66 1.96 -5.15
C LEU A 269 3.79 1.63 -6.64
N ALA A 270 5.01 1.54 -7.14
CA ALA A 270 5.27 1.32 -8.57
C ALA A 270 6.46 0.38 -8.81
N ASP A 271 6.43 -0.34 -9.93
CA ASP A 271 7.58 -1.08 -10.48
C ASP A 271 8.19 -2.13 -9.55
N SER A 272 7.45 -2.55 -8.51
CA SER A 272 7.98 -3.31 -7.38
C SER A 272 7.62 -4.79 -7.44
N VAL A 273 8.31 -5.61 -6.63
CA VAL A 273 8.02 -7.03 -6.42
C VAL A 273 7.66 -7.25 -4.95
N ILE A 274 6.56 -7.94 -4.69
CA ILE A 274 6.13 -8.33 -3.34
C ILE A 274 5.91 -9.84 -3.32
N GLU A 275 6.53 -10.55 -2.39
CA GLU A 275 6.39 -12.00 -2.29
C GLU A 275 6.54 -12.58 -0.88
N ARG A 276 6.00 -13.79 -0.66
CA ARG A 276 6.19 -14.56 0.58
C ARG A 276 5.76 -13.79 1.83
N THR A 277 4.55 -13.26 1.80
CA THR A 277 3.84 -12.63 2.93
C THR A 277 3.12 -13.69 3.77
N GLY A 278 2.65 -13.35 4.96
CA GLY A 278 1.85 -14.24 5.82
C GLY A 278 2.61 -15.36 6.52
N LEU A 279 3.94 -15.26 6.65
CA LEU A 279 4.78 -16.29 7.27
C LEU A 279 4.56 -16.49 8.78
N ARG A 280 3.81 -15.59 9.44
CA ARG A 280 3.45 -15.63 10.87
C ARG A 280 1.97 -15.94 11.08
N GLU A 281 1.10 -15.29 10.32
CA GLU A 281 -0.37 -15.38 10.45
C GLU A 281 -0.99 -15.31 9.05
N PRO A 282 -1.31 -16.46 8.42
CA PRO A 282 -1.67 -16.52 7.00
C PRO A 282 -2.82 -15.59 6.57
N ARG A 283 -3.78 -15.33 7.47
CA ARG A 283 -4.96 -14.47 7.22
C ARG A 283 -4.66 -12.97 7.25
N PHE A 284 -3.43 -12.58 7.59
CA PHE A 284 -2.91 -11.21 7.47
C PHE A 284 -1.74 -11.17 6.49
N GLY A 285 -1.67 -12.15 5.56
CA GLY A 285 -0.59 -12.28 4.60
C GLY A 285 -0.84 -11.56 3.29
N GLU A 286 -1.50 -10.40 3.29
CA GLU A 286 -1.80 -9.64 2.08
C GLU A 286 -0.51 -9.10 1.41
N GLY A 287 -0.50 -9.03 0.08
CA GLY A 287 0.62 -8.39 -0.63
C GLY A 287 0.65 -6.88 -0.39
N VAL A 288 -0.46 -6.22 -0.68
CA VAL A 288 -0.70 -4.80 -0.41
C VAL A 288 -2.03 -4.63 0.33
N TYR A 289 -2.01 -3.88 1.44
CA TYR A 289 -3.17 -3.58 2.27
C TYR A 289 -3.40 -2.06 2.28
N ILE A 290 -4.61 -1.60 1.96
CA ILE A 290 -4.93 -0.16 1.89
C ILE A 290 -6.14 0.17 2.76
N GLY A 291 -5.99 1.14 3.67
CA GLY A 291 -6.95 1.47 4.72
C GLY A 291 -6.83 0.54 5.92
N SER A 292 -7.91 0.45 6.69
CA SER A 292 -8.04 -0.46 7.84
C SER A 292 -9.42 -1.09 7.85
N ALA A 293 -9.52 -2.36 8.22
CA ALA A 293 -10.81 -2.95 8.56
C ALA A 293 -11.50 -2.16 9.69
N ARG A 294 -12.82 -2.00 9.60
CA ARG A 294 -13.65 -1.19 10.51
C ARG A 294 -13.50 -1.54 11.98
N SER A 295 -13.17 -2.79 12.29
CA SER A 295 -12.87 -3.26 13.65
C SER A 295 -11.72 -2.51 14.32
N ASN A 296 -10.83 -1.91 13.54
CA ASN A 296 -9.57 -1.33 14.01
C ASN A 296 -9.64 0.21 14.12
N TRP A 297 -10.65 0.86 13.55
CA TRP A 297 -10.76 2.32 13.48
C TRP A 297 -10.75 3.00 14.86
N CYS A 298 -11.34 2.38 15.88
CA CYS A 298 -11.32 2.94 17.23
C CYS A 298 -9.95 2.91 17.91
N ASP A 299 -9.03 2.05 17.47
CA ASP A 299 -7.65 1.98 17.98
C ASP A 299 -6.65 2.79 17.12
N LEU A 300 -7.02 3.15 15.89
CA LEU A 300 -6.13 3.77 14.89
C LEU A 300 -6.51 5.21 14.51
N THR A 301 -7.80 5.52 14.43
CA THR A 301 -8.36 6.72 13.80
C THR A 301 -9.48 7.35 14.62
N ASP A 302 -9.45 7.20 15.96
CA ASP A 302 -10.46 7.73 16.89
C ASP A 302 -11.93 7.33 16.53
N CYS A 303 -12.08 6.13 15.95
CA CYS A 303 -13.31 5.55 15.38
C CYS A 303 -13.81 6.15 14.06
N ASP A 304 -13.13 7.14 13.48
CA ASP A 304 -13.40 7.62 12.12
C ASP A 304 -12.89 6.61 11.07
N PRO A 305 -13.46 6.57 9.84
CA PRO A 305 -12.96 5.73 8.77
C PRO A 305 -11.47 5.97 8.45
N ASP A 306 -10.72 4.91 8.17
CA ASP A 306 -9.36 5.01 7.66
C ASP A 306 -9.36 5.47 6.19
N ALA A 307 -9.41 6.79 6.01
CA ALA A 307 -9.38 7.48 4.72
C ALA A 307 -7.98 7.46 4.08
N SER A 308 -7.42 6.27 3.88
CA SER A 308 -6.17 6.04 3.14
C SER A 308 -6.43 6.10 1.63
N ASP A 309 -6.74 7.31 1.17
CA ASP A 309 -7.33 7.59 -0.14
C ASP A 309 -6.31 7.81 -1.25
N ARG A 310 -6.76 7.68 -2.51
CA ARG A 310 -6.02 8.08 -3.72
C ARG A 310 -4.62 7.44 -3.83
N ASN A 311 -4.41 6.34 -3.11
CA ASN A 311 -3.20 5.53 -3.22
C ASN A 311 -3.23 4.77 -4.55
N ARG A 312 -2.05 4.57 -5.14
CA ARG A 312 -1.90 3.98 -6.46
C ARG A 312 -0.92 2.83 -6.40
N VAL A 313 -1.35 1.64 -6.83
CA VAL A 313 -0.51 0.44 -6.97
C VAL A 313 -0.40 0.14 -8.46
N THR A 314 0.78 0.33 -9.03
CA THR A 314 0.97 0.25 -10.48
C THR A 314 2.13 -0.65 -10.89
N ARG A 315 1.94 -1.47 -11.94
CA ARG A 315 3.01 -2.30 -12.54
C ARG A 315 3.85 -3.07 -11.50
N THR A 316 3.19 -3.52 -10.43
CA THR A 316 3.80 -4.27 -9.32
C THR A 316 3.52 -5.75 -9.54
N THR A 317 4.51 -6.60 -9.29
CA THR A 317 4.36 -8.07 -9.33
C THR A 317 4.16 -8.59 -7.92
N ILE A 318 3.09 -9.34 -7.68
CA ILE A 318 2.71 -9.86 -6.36
C ILE A 318 2.43 -11.35 -6.47
N SER A 319 3.11 -12.17 -5.68
CA SER A 319 2.98 -13.63 -5.70
C SER A 319 3.31 -14.25 -4.34
N GLY A 320 2.99 -15.52 -4.12
CA GLY A 320 3.41 -16.19 -2.88
C GLY A 320 2.78 -15.61 -1.61
N THR A 321 1.63 -14.94 -1.73
CA THR A 321 0.84 -14.40 -0.62
C THR A 321 -0.13 -15.47 -0.11
N THR A 322 -0.44 -15.47 1.19
CA THR A 322 -1.40 -16.44 1.78
C THR A 322 -2.82 -15.88 1.86
N ALA A 323 -2.94 -14.56 1.99
CA ALA A 323 -4.16 -13.77 1.81
C ALA A 323 -4.05 -12.93 0.51
N GLU A 324 -5.06 -12.10 0.22
CA GLU A 324 -5.22 -11.34 -1.01
C GLU A 324 -3.91 -10.64 -1.47
N PRO A 325 -3.48 -10.80 -2.74
CA PRO A 325 -2.38 -10.03 -3.30
C PRO A 325 -2.59 -8.51 -3.15
N ILE A 326 -3.83 -8.02 -3.27
CA ILE A 326 -4.21 -6.64 -2.95
C ILE A 326 -5.57 -6.62 -2.23
N ASP A 327 -5.63 -6.04 -1.04
CA ASP A 327 -6.88 -5.79 -0.32
C ASP A 327 -7.06 -4.29 -0.05
N VAL A 328 -8.19 -3.76 -0.51
CA VAL A 328 -8.60 -2.37 -0.35
C VAL A 328 -9.76 -2.32 0.63
N LYS A 329 -9.52 -1.87 1.86
CA LYS A 329 -10.52 -1.84 2.94
C LYS A 329 -11.56 -0.74 2.77
N GLU A 330 -12.67 -0.95 3.46
CA GLU A 330 -13.76 0.00 3.61
C GLU A 330 -13.25 1.33 4.21
N GLY A 331 -13.91 2.44 3.88
CA GLY A 331 -13.48 3.78 4.29
C GLY A 331 -12.51 4.47 3.32
N THR A 332 -11.80 3.71 2.47
CA THR A 332 -10.89 4.27 1.44
C THR A 332 -11.63 4.71 0.17
N THR A 333 -11.13 5.75 -0.51
CA THR A 333 -11.67 6.16 -1.80
C THR A 333 -10.66 6.64 -2.86
N GLY A 334 -11.02 6.46 -4.14
CA GLY A 334 -10.44 7.21 -5.26
C GLY A 334 -9.03 6.78 -5.69
N GLY A 335 -8.61 5.56 -5.35
CA GLY A 335 -7.29 5.04 -5.72
C GLY A 335 -7.25 4.27 -7.05
N GLU A 336 -6.06 3.80 -7.42
CA GLU A 336 -5.82 3.07 -8.67
C GLU A 336 -5.05 1.77 -8.43
N LEU A 337 -5.53 0.67 -9.02
CA LEU A 337 -4.82 -0.60 -9.14
C LEU A 337 -4.61 -0.88 -10.64
N THR A 338 -3.43 -0.52 -11.17
CA THR A 338 -3.22 -0.46 -12.63
C THR A 338 -2.03 -1.26 -13.14
N GLY A 339 -2.30 -2.22 -14.03
CA GLY A 339 -1.26 -2.96 -14.76
C GLY A 339 -0.40 -3.90 -13.88
N ASN A 340 -0.92 -4.33 -12.74
CA ASN A 340 -0.21 -5.23 -11.83
C ASN A 340 -0.25 -6.68 -12.33
N VAL A 341 0.72 -7.49 -11.90
CA VAL A 341 0.81 -8.92 -12.21
C VAL A 341 0.67 -9.70 -10.90
N LEU A 342 -0.39 -10.50 -10.78
CA LEU A 342 -0.78 -11.16 -9.54
C LEU A 342 -0.78 -12.68 -9.72
N ASP A 343 -0.23 -13.44 -8.77
CA ASP A 343 -0.28 -14.90 -8.79
C ASP A 343 -0.87 -15.47 -7.49
N GLY A 344 -2.04 -16.10 -7.61
CA GLY A 344 -2.79 -16.69 -6.50
C GLY A 344 -2.35 -18.10 -6.11
N SER A 345 -1.27 -18.63 -6.69
CA SER A 345 -0.83 -20.03 -6.53
C SER A 345 -0.53 -20.46 -5.08
N ALA A 346 -0.34 -19.51 -4.17
CA ALA A 346 -0.03 -19.73 -2.75
C ALA A 346 -1.17 -19.34 -1.78
N LEU A 347 -2.33 -18.89 -2.29
CA LEU A 347 -3.43 -18.43 -1.44
C LEU A 347 -4.03 -19.59 -0.63
N THR A 348 -4.22 -19.35 0.67
CA THR A 348 -4.87 -20.30 1.58
C THR A 348 -6.03 -19.69 2.36
N GLU A 349 -6.05 -18.37 2.56
CA GLU A 349 -7.03 -17.66 3.38
C GLU A 349 -7.94 -16.71 2.59
N ALA A 350 -7.74 -16.61 1.27
CA ALA A 350 -8.46 -15.71 0.36
C ALA A 350 -9.02 -16.48 -0.86
N ASP A 351 -10.15 -16.01 -1.41
CA ASP A 351 -10.80 -16.61 -2.60
C ASP A 351 -10.73 -15.74 -3.87
N SER A 352 -10.02 -14.61 -3.84
CA SER A 352 -9.77 -13.75 -5.00
C SER A 352 -8.37 -13.10 -5.01
N LEU A 353 -7.98 -12.47 -6.13
CA LEU A 353 -6.67 -11.81 -6.27
C LEU A 353 -6.68 -10.33 -5.87
N ILE A 354 -7.85 -9.70 -5.89
CA ILE A 354 -8.08 -8.31 -5.51
C ILE A 354 -9.44 -8.24 -4.84
N ASP A 355 -9.53 -7.79 -3.59
CA ASP A 355 -10.82 -7.44 -2.98
C ASP A 355 -10.94 -5.93 -2.75
N VAL A 356 -12.05 -5.35 -3.20
CA VAL A 356 -12.33 -3.92 -3.14
C VAL A 356 -13.55 -3.65 -2.26
N LYS A 357 -13.27 -3.27 -1.02
CA LYS A 357 -14.24 -2.81 -0.03
C LYS A 357 -14.35 -1.27 -0.01
N GLY A 358 -13.39 -0.56 -0.60
CA GLY A 358 -13.41 0.90 -0.82
C GLY A 358 -14.37 1.38 -1.92
N SER A 359 -14.38 2.69 -2.19
CA SER A 359 -15.23 3.32 -3.21
C SER A 359 -14.48 4.16 -4.26
N ASP A 360 -15.04 4.31 -5.45
CA ASP A 360 -14.48 5.09 -6.58
C ASP A 360 -13.06 4.66 -7.00
N TRP A 361 -12.70 3.39 -6.79
CA TRP A 361 -11.42 2.81 -7.22
C TRP A 361 -11.41 2.46 -8.71
N VAL A 362 -10.28 2.70 -9.37
CA VAL A 362 -10.03 2.26 -10.76
C VAL A 362 -9.15 1.02 -10.73
N VAL A 363 -9.65 -0.11 -11.22
CA VAL A 363 -8.94 -1.39 -11.30
C VAL A 363 -8.78 -1.74 -12.77
N SER A 364 -7.60 -1.48 -13.36
CA SER A 364 -7.44 -1.48 -14.81
C SER A 364 -6.20 -2.21 -15.32
N GLY A 365 -6.36 -3.02 -16.37
CA GLY A 365 -5.24 -3.65 -17.09
C GLY A 365 -4.41 -4.66 -16.27
N ASN A 366 -4.89 -5.11 -15.12
CA ASN A 366 -4.18 -6.07 -14.28
C ASN A 366 -4.22 -7.48 -14.91
N ARG A 367 -3.17 -8.27 -14.68
CA ARG A 367 -3.08 -9.67 -15.10
C ARG A 367 -2.95 -10.57 -13.89
N GLY A 368 -3.94 -11.42 -13.63
CA GLY A 368 -3.89 -12.40 -12.55
C GLY A 368 -3.84 -13.84 -13.04
N THR A 369 -3.07 -14.68 -12.35
CA THR A 369 -3.00 -16.13 -12.55
C THR A 369 -3.41 -16.90 -11.29
N ALA A 370 -3.86 -18.14 -11.51
CA ALA A 370 -4.13 -19.11 -10.44
C ALA A 370 -5.01 -18.59 -9.29
N SER A 371 -6.05 -17.80 -9.60
CA SER A 371 -7.04 -17.47 -8.55
C SER A 371 -7.76 -18.74 -8.10
N PRO A 372 -7.92 -18.99 -6.78
CA PRO A 372 -8.75 -20.09 -6.28
C PRO A 372 -10.24 -19.89 -6.59
N GLY A 373 -10.69 -18.65 -6.75
CA GLY A 373 -12.07 -18.27 -7.06
C GLY A 373 -12.14 -17.16 -8.10
N ASP A 374 -12.49 -15.95 -7.69
CA ASP A 374 -12.71 -14.81 -8.59
C ASP A 374 -11.41 -14.08 -8.97
N GLY A 375 -11.41 -13.37 -10.09
CA GLY A 375 -10.31 -12.48 -10.45
C GLY A 375 -10.21 -11.30 -9.47
N ALA A 376 -11.30 -10.57 -9.33
CA ALA A 376 -11.48 -9.53 -8.33
C ALA A 376 -12.89 -9.57 -7.72
N GLN A 377 -13.02 -9.10 -6.49
CA GLN A 377 -14.28 -8.97 -5.76
C GLN A 377 -14.56 -7.52 -5.36
N VAL A 378 -15.83 -7.21 -5.16
CA VAL A 378 -16.30 -5.96 -4.54
C VAL A 378 -17.25 -6.31 -3.41
N HIS A 379 -16.96 -5.81 -2.21
CA HIS A 379 -17.75 -6.00 -1.01
C HIS A 379 -18.23 -4.67 -0.44
N VAL A 380 -19.39 -4.71 0.26
CA VAL A 380 -19.86 -3.63 1.13
C VAL A 380 -19.79 -4.15 2.56
N ILE A 381 -19.11 -3.44 3.45
CA ILE A 381 -18.92 -3.83 4.85
C ILE A 381 -19.75 -2.91 5.75
N ASP A 382 -20.70 -3.46 6.50
CA ASP A 382 -21.60 -2.71 7.39
C ASP A 382 -22.32 -1.51 6.71
N GLY A 383 -22.60 -1.61 5.41
CA GLY A 383 -23.20 -0.54 4.60
C GLY A 383 -22.23 0.55 4.14
N LEU A 384 -20.92 0.34 4.30
CA LEU A 384 -19.86 1.27 3.92
C LEU A 384 -19.08 0.76 2.70
N GLY A 385 -18.61 1.71 1.88
CA GLY A 385 -17.73 1.45 0.75
C GLY A 385 -18.42 0.71 -0.41
N GLY A 386 -17.63 -0.07 -1.15
CA GLY A 386 -18.09 -1.01 -2.17
C GLY A 386 -18.89 -0.41 -3.33
N ALA A 387 -18.67 0.86 -3.69
CA ALA A 387 -19.47 1.58 -4.68
C ALA A 387 -18.62 2.47 -5.61
N GLY A 388 -19.12 2.75 -6.82
CA GLY A 388 -18.44 3.62 -7.80
C GLY A 388 -17.15 3.04 -8.41
N ASN A 389 -16.77 1.81 -8.07
CA ASN A 389 -15.53 1.19 -8.52
C ASN A 389 -15.62 0.78 -9.99
N VAL A 390 -14.56 1.03 -10.77
CA VAL A 390 -14.51 0.80 -12.22
C VAL A 390 -13.46 -0.27 -12.55
N PHE A 391 -13.89 -1.36 -13.19
CA PHE A 391 -13.03 -2.46 -13.61
C PHE A 391 -12.95 -2.53 -15.14
N THR A 392 -11.76 -2.39 -15.73
CA THR A 392 -11.58 -2.42 -17.21
C THR A 392 -10.30 -3.13 -17.64
N ALA A 393 -10.30 -3.75 -18.82
CA ALA A 393 -9.16 -4.38 -19.46
C ALA A 393 -8.35 -5.40 -18.60
N ASN A 394 -8.89 -5.88 -17.48
CA ASN A 394 -8.22 -6.86 -16.64
C ASN A 394 -8.29 -8.27 -17.26
N ARG A 395 -7.27 -9.10 -17.03
CA ARG A 395 -7.25 -10.51 -17.47
C ARG A 395 -6.95 -11.43 -16.30
N PHE A 396 -7.91 -12.26 -15.92
CA PHE A 396 -7.79 -13.17 -14.78
C PHE A 396 -7.95 -14.63 -15.20
N ALA A 397 -6.99 -15.48 -14.82
CA ALA A 397 -7.19 -16.93 -14.81
C ALA A 397 -7.82 -17.31 -13.46
N ILE A 398 -9.06 -17.80 -13.52
CA ILE A 398 -9.99 -17.93 -12.39
C ILE A 398 -10.20 -19.38 -11.97
N GLY A 399 -10.71 -19.57 -10.76
CA GLY A 399 -11.18 -20.85 -10.23
C GLY A 399 -12.48 -21.31 -10.91
N THR A 400 -12.82 -22.59 -10.76
CA THR A 400 -13.88 -23.26 -11.54
C THR A 400 -15.24 -22.57 -11.48
N ASP A 401 -15.63 -22.05 -10.31
CA ASP A 401 -16.92 -21.37 -10.08
C ASP A 401 -16.78 -19.82 -10.00
N GLY A 402 -15.60 -19.31 -10.34
CA GLY A 402 -15.24 -17.89 -10.29
C GLY A 402 -15.78 -17.07 -11.47
N VAL A 403 -15.61 -15.75 -11.37
CA VAL A 403 -15.74 -14.80 -12.48
C VAL A 403 -14.58 -13.81 -12.49
N ALA A 404 -14.33 -13.09 -13.59
CA ALA A 404 -13.28 -12.06 -13.63
C ALA A 404 -13.52 -10.95 -12.61
N VAL A 405 -14.77 -10.48 -12.45
CA VAL A 405 -15.15 -9.47 -11.44
C VAL A 405 -16.50 -9.83 -10.80
N ARG A 406 -16.53 -10.06 -9.47
CA ARG A 406 -17.74 -10.37 -8.72
C ARG A 406 -18.17 -9.22 -7.81
N LEU A 407 -19.42 -8.78 -7.94
CA LEU A 407 -20.06 -7.86 -6.98
C LEU A 407 -20.82 -8.70 -5.94
N VAL A 408 -20.33 -8.68 -4.70
CA VAL A 408 -20.84 -9.53 -3.61
C VAL A 408 -21.93 -8.81 -2.81
N GLY A 409 -23.04 -9.50 -2.55
CA GLY A 409 -24.17 -8.97 -1.79
C GLY A 409 -24.64 -7.59 -2.27
N ASP A 410 -24.65 -6.63 -1.34
CA ASP A 410 -25.13 -5.26 -1.56
C ASP A 410 -24.32 -4.48 -2.60
N ALA A 411 -23.06 -4.86 -2.87
CA ALA A 411 -22.21 -4.22 -3.89
C ALA A 411 -22.82 -4.22 -5.30
N ARG A 412 -23.78 -5.14 -5.58
CA ARG A 412 -24.53 -5.16 -6.85
C ARG A 412 -25.45 -3.96 -7.05
N THR A 413 -25.87 -3.33 -5.96
CA THR A 413 -26.81 -2.19 -5.94
C THR A 413 -26.25 -0.95 -5.28
N ALA A 414 -25.09 -1.06 -4.61
CA ALA A 414 -24.40 0.04 -3.95
C ALA A 414 -24.11 1.19 -4.90
N ALA A 415 -24.24 2.40 -4.36
CA ALA A 415 -23.97 3.65 -5.07
C ALA A 415 -23.29 4.64 -4.12
N THR A 416 -22.38 5.45 -4.63
CA THR A 416 -21.74 6.53 -3.90
C THR A 416 -22.75 7.63 -3.56
N PRO A 417 -22.41 8.63 -2.71
CA PRO A 417 -23.30 9.76 -2.43
C PRO A 417 -23.72 10.57 -3.68
N SER A 418 -22.95 10.53 -4.77
CA SER A 418 -23.31 11.12 -6.07
C SER A 418 -24.18 10.22 -6.96
N GLY A 419 -24.52 9.01 -6.50
CA GLY A 419 -25.29 8.01 -7.25
C GLY A 419 -24.47 7.14 -8.19
N THR A 420 -23.13 7.22 -8.15
CA THR A 420 -22.24 6.41 -9.00
C THR A 420 -22.26 4.96 -8.54
N ARG A 421 -22.55 4.01 -9.43
CA ARG A 421 -22.50 2.57 -9.13
C ARG A 421 -21.19 1.96 -9.59
N ASN A 422 -20.89 0.76 -9.11
CA ASN A 422 -19.81 -0.06 -9.66
C ASN A 422 -20.04 -0.33 -11.16
N GLU A 423 -18.96 -0.31 -11.94
CA GLU A 423 -18.96 -0.54 -13.37
C GLU A 423 -17.94 -1.63 -13.74
N VAL A 424 -18.41 -2.66 -14.44
CA VAL A 424 -17.54 -3.72 -14.99
C VAL A 424 -17.54 -3.60 -16.51
N GLY A 425 -16.41 -3.25 -17.10
CA GLY A 425 -16.26 -3.17 -18.56
C GLY A 425 -16.36 -4.54 -19.23
N CYS A 426 -16.94 -4.60 -20.43
CA CYS A 426 -16.98 -5.81 -21.26
C CYS A 426 -15.60 -6.19 -21.86
N ASP A 427 -14.58 -5.36 -21.62
CA ASP A 427 -13.18 -5.55 -22.02
C ASP A 427 -12.35 -6.34 -20.97
N ASN A 428 -12.93 -6.68 -19.82
CA ASN A 428 -12.33 -7.63 -18.88
C ASN A 428 -12.43 -9.07 -19.43
N VAL A 429 -11.42 -9.90 -19.15
CA VAL A 429 -11.34 -11.29 -19.62
C VAL A 429 -11.15 -12.26 -18.46
N ALA A 430 -12.07 -13.22 -18.33
CA ALA A 430 -11.86 -14.44 -17.56
C ALA A 430 -11.24 -15.54 -18.42
N SER A 431 -10.43 -16.41 -17.82
CA SER A 431 -10.01 -17.67 -18.43
C SER A 431 -10.05 -18.83 -17.43
N LEU A 432 -10.50 -19.99 -17.89
CA LEU A 432 -10.60 -21.24 -17.13
C LEU A 432 -9.66 -22.27 -17.75
N ALA A 433 -8.77 -22.86 -16.96
CA ALA A 433 -7.76 -23.82 -17.43
C ALA A 433 -6.95 -23.36 -18.66
N GLY A 434 -6.70 -22.03 -18.78
CA GLY A 434 -5.97 -21.42 -19.90
C GLY A 434 -6.81 -21.11 -21.16
N ILE A 435 -8.13 -21.33 -21.12
CA ILE A 435 -9.07 -21.03 -22.21
C ILE A 435 -9.91 -19.81 -21.83
N ASP A 436 -10.06 -18.83 -22.72
CA ASP A 436 -10.91 -17.65 -22.50
C ASP A 436 -12.37 -18.07 -22.23
N ALA A 437 -12.95 -17.56 -21.14
CA ALA A 437 -14.25 -17.95 -20.60
C ALA A 437 -15.20 -16.73 -20.53
N PRO A 438 -15.71 -16.23 -21.69
CA PRO A 438 -16.48 -14.97 -21.73
C PRO A 438 -17.80 -15.01 -20.94
N HIS A 439 -18.34 -16.21 -20.67
CA HIS A 439 -19.52 -16.39 -19.80
C HIS A 439 -19.22 -16.14 -18.32
N ALA A 440 -17.96 -16.18 -17.91
CA ALA A 440 -17.49 -15.97 -16.55
C ALA A 440 -16.90 -14.54 -16.36
N LEU A 441 -17.34 -13.56 -17.14
CA LEU A 441 -16.83 -12.18 -17.04
C LEU A 441 -17.28 -11.52 -15.72
N SER A 442 -18.57 -11.56 -15.39
CA SER A 442 -19.10 -10.99 -14.14
C SER A 442 -20.46 -11.59 -13.77
N ASN A 443 -20.86 -11.39 -12.51
CA ASN A 443 -22.21 -11.68 -12.02
C ASN A 443 -23.21 -10.52 -12.19
N VAL A 444 -22.79 -9.43 -12.83
CA VAL A 444 -23.64 -8.32 -13.29
C VAL A 444 -23.45 -8.09 -14.80
N ALA A 445 -24.35 -7.32 -15.42
CA ALA A 445 -24.18 -6.90 -16.82
C ALA A 445 -22.96 -5.98 -16.96
N CYS A 446 -22.13 -6.22 -17.98
CA CYS A 446 -20.97 -5.38 -18.27
C CYS A 446 -21.35 -4.17 -19.14
N THR A 447 -20.56 -3.09 -19.05
CA THR A 447 -20.68 -1.91 -19.91
C THR A 447 -19.73 -2.03 -21.12
N PRO A 448 -20.20 -1.78 -22.36
CA PRO A 448 -19.32 -1.64 -23.53
C PRO A 448 -18.25 -0.56 -23.34
N ARG A 449 -17.08 -0.75 -23.95
CA ARG A 449 -15.94 0.17 -23.94
C ARG A 449 -15.49 0.49 -25.37
#